data_AF-A0A399XN54-F1
#
_entry.id   AF-A0A399XN54-F1
#
_cell.length_a   1.000
_cell.length_b   1.000
_cell.length_c   1.000
_cell.angle_alpha   90.00
_cell.angle_beta   90.00
_cell.angle_gamma   90.00
#
_symmetry.space_group_name_H-M   'P 1'
#
loop_
_entity.id
_entity.type
_entity.pdbx_description
1 polymer ?
#
loop_
_entity_poly.entity_id
_entity_poly.type
_entity_poly.pdbx_seq_one_letter_code
_entity_poly.pdbx_strand_id
1 'polypeptide(L)'
;MPPRRSPAQIRSQLRQAQSRARSNQQKLNQAIRNYNRQVDKVNASRRKFVNEYNAAVRQYNRSVDAFNREQKRRAATARTNRSRLEQELRRLDRATTSRTVRTEFRTSVDSLAASAARFQDGHSAAWSTTDLGDLLQGEAANSVATLSALLTDEEVPDGDPEQVQQSMLRDVLEELDPEIGARWTGALFALNPANPDAARHFCTSAREMLADVLDRLAPSEVVEQDDPSCDRTPQGTVSRRARIHFCLKQGGVTDRALEDFAEEDIKNVLALFQEFNSATHGRSGKFNLGQLGALKRRVEDAIYFIMRLGTAPIG
;
A
#
# COMPACT_ATOMS: atom_id res chain seq x y z
N MET A 1 14.13 106.52 19.12
CA MET A 1 15.19 105.67 19.72
C MET A 1 14.54 104.47 20.39
N PRO A 2 14.92 103.22 20.08
CA PRO A 2 14.38 102.06 20.78
C PRO A 2 14.85 102.03 22.24
N PRO A 3 14.00 101.62 23.20
CA PRO A 3 14.33 101.63 24.62
C PRO A 3 15.48 100.65 24.94
N ARG A 4 16.48 101.14 25.68
CA ARG A 4 17.62 100.32 26.16
C ARG A 4 17.11 99.34 27.22
N ARG A 5 17.17 98.04 26.91
CA ARG A 5 16.77 96.96 27.83
C ARG A 5 17.68 96.89 29.05
N SER A 6 17.11 96.63 30.22
CA SER A 6 17.89 96.53 31.46
C SER A 6 18.64 95.19 31.55
N PRO A 7 19.77 95.12 32.27
CA PRO A 7 20.53 93.88 32.48
C PRO A 7 19.71 92.73 33.11
N ALA A 8 18.64 93.05 33.85
CA ALA A 8 17.70 92.07 34.40
C ALA A 8 16.76 91.49 33.32
N GLN A 9 16.29 92.33 32.38
CA GLN A 9 15.49 91.90 31.24
C GLN A 9 16.27 90.99 30.29
N ILE A 10 17.56 91.29 30.07
CA ILE A 10 18.46 90.45 29.25
C ILE A 10 18.68 89.08 29.92
N ARG A 11 18.92 89.03 31.23
CA ARG A 11 19.07 87.77 31.98
C ARG A 11 17.79 86.94 32.02
N SER A 12 16.63 87.57 32.09
CA SER A 12 15.33 86.88 32.02
C SER A 12 15.09 86.28 30.62
N GLN A 13 15.33 87.06 29.55
CA GLN A 13 15.23 86.58 28.17
C GLN A 13 16.20 85.44 27.88
N LEU A 14 17.45 85.51 28.38
CA LEU A 14 18.43 84.44 28.24
C LEU A 14 17.98 83.14 28.92
N ARG A 15 17.45 83.23 30.15
CA ARG A 15 16.89 82.07 30.87
C ARG A 15 15.67 81.47 30.14
N GLN A 16 14.80 82.31 29.60
CA GLN A 16 13.65 81.88 28.81
C GLN A 16 14.09 81.19 27.50
N ALA A 17 15.10 81.74 26.81
CA ALA A 17 15.68 81.13 25.62
C ALA A 17 16.35 79.78 25.93
N GLN A 18 17.12 79.69 27.02
CA GLN A 18 17.73 78.44 27.48
C GLN A 18 16.69 77.38 27.86
N SER A 19 15.61 77.78 28.55
CA SER A 19 14.50 76.88 28.88
C SER A 19 13.79 76.36 27.63
N ARG A 20 13.56 77.22 26.64
CA ARG A 20 12.98 76.84 25.33
C ARG A 20 13.90 75.90 24.56
N ALA A 21 15.20 76.17 24.55
CA ALA A 21 16.19 75.30 23.91
C ALA A 21 16.20 73.90 24.55
N ARG A 22 16.20 73.80 25.90
CA ARG A 22 16.09 72.53 26.62
C ARG A 22 14.79 71.79 26.33
N SER A 23 13.66 72.50 26.31
CA SER A 23 12.35 71.91 25.96
C SER A 23 12.33 71.37 24.53
N ASN A 24 12.87 72.12 23.56
CA ASN A 24 12.98 71.68 22.18
C ASN A 24 13.89 70.45 22.04
N GLN A 25 15.02 70.42 22.77
CA GLN A 25 15.92 69.27 22.79
C GLN A 25 15.25 68.02 23.41
N GLN A 26 14.46 68.18 24.47
CA GLN A 26 13.68 67.10 25.06
C GLN A 26 12.62 66.55 24.09
N LYS A 27 11.90 67.42 23.39
CA LYS A 27 10.91 67.02 22.36
C LYS A 27 11.57 66.25 21.22
N LEU A 28 12.74 66.70 20.76
CA LEU A 28 13.51 66.01 19.72
C LEU A 28 13.99 64.63 20.18
N ASN A 29 14.52 64.53 21.41
CA ASN A 29 14.90 63.24 22.01
C ASN A 29 13.70 62.30 22.21
N GLN A 30 12.50 62.82 22.46
CA GLN A 30 11.28 62.03 22.56
C GLN A 30 10.83 61.54 21.18
N ALA A 31 10.90 62.38 20.15
CA ALA A 31 10.60 62.01 18.76
C ALA A 31 11.54 60.91 18.25
N ILE A 32 12.86 61.03 18.51
CA ILE A 32 13.84 60.00 18.14
C ILE A 32 13.54 58.67 18.82
N ARG A 33 13.22 58.68 20.13
CA ARG A 33 12.86 57.44 20.86
C ARG A 33 11.59 56.81 20.31
N ASN A 34 10.60 57.61 19.94
CA ASN A 34 9.36 57.10 19.34
C ASN A 34 9.60 56.51 17.96
N TYR A 35 10.41 57.18 17.12
CA TYR A 35 10.82 56.67 15.81
C TYR A 35 11.57 55.33 15.94
N ASN A 36 12.58 55.26 16.81
CA ASN A 36 13.35 54.03 17.04
C ASN A 36 12.44 52.88 17.49
N ARG A 37 11.49 53.13 18.41
CA ARG A 37 10.50 52.12 18.83
C ARG A 37 9.63 51.64 17.67
N GLN A 38 9.23 52.52 16.75
CA GLN A 38 8.46 52.13 15.57
C GLN A 38 9.30 51.29 14.62
N VAL A 39 10.55 51.69 14.37
CA VAL A 39 11.51 50.94 13.55
C VAL A 39 11.74 49.54 14.14
N ASP A 40 11.94 49.43 15.45
CA ASP A 40 12.13 48.15 16.12
C ASP A 40 10.89 47.24 15.98
N LYS A 41 9.69 47.80 16.11
CA LYS A 41 8.43 47.06 15.89
C LYS A 41 8.29 46.54 14.46
N VAL A 42 8.59 47.38 13.47
CA VAL A 42 8.54 46.99 12.05
C VAL A 42 9.59 45.91 11.77
N ASN A 43 10.81 46.07 12.28
CA ASN A 43 11.88 45.11 12.12
C ASN A 43 11.56 43.76 12.79
N ALA A 44 10.99 43.78 14.01
CA ALA A 44 10.55 42.58 14.70
C ALA A 44 9.44 41.85 13.94
N SER A 45 8.45 42.60 13.43
CA SER A 45 7.36 42.06 12.62
C SER A 45 7.87 41.43 11.31
N ARG A 46 8.81 42.11 10.63
CA ARG A 46 9.45 41.59 9.41
C ARG A 46 10.24 40.32 9.69
N ARG A 47 11.01 40.26 10.78
CA ARG A 47 11.75 39.05 11.18
C ARG A 47 10.80 37.90 11.48
N LYS A 48 9.71 38.16 12.21
CA LYS A 48 8.68 37.16 12.52
C LYS A 48 8.08 36.58 11.23
N PHE A 49 7.64 37.44 10.31
CA PHE A 49 7.10 37.00 9.02
C PHE A 49 8.09 36.16 8.22
N VAL A 50 9.35 36.60 8.11
CA VAL A 50 10.39 35.83 7.39
C VAL A 50 10.63 34.48 8.05
N ASN A 51 10.64 34.40 9.38
CA ASN A 51 10.82 33.14 10.10
C ASN A 51 9.64 32.18 9.90
N GLU A 52 8.41 32.68 9.93
CA GLU A 52 7.18 31.92 9.67
C GLU A 52 7.15 31.39 8.22
N TYR A 53 7.45 32.25 7.25
CA TYR A 53 7.56 31.85 5.85
C TYR A 53 8.63 30.77 5.65
N ASN A 54 9.83 30.96 6.22
CA ASN A 54 10.90 29.97 6.13
C ASN A 54 10.54 28.65 6.84
N ALA A 55 9.77 28.69 7.93
CA ALA A 55 9.27 27.49 8.59
C ALA A 55 8.28 26.73 7.70
N ALA A 56 7.34 27.43 7.06
CA ALA A 56 6.39 26.85 6.12
C ALA A 56 7.10 26.23 4.91
N VAL A 57 8.07 26.93 4.31
CA VAL A 57 8.87 26.40 3.19
C VAL A 57 9.63 25.14 3.60
N ARG A 58 10.24 25.11 4.79
CA ARG A 58 10.92 23.89 5.28
C ARG A 58 9.93 22.73 5.49
N GLN A 59 8.73 23.00 5.97
CA GLN A 59 7.70 21.98 6.14
C GLN A 59 7.25 21.42 4.78
N TYR A 60 7.00 22.29 3.80
CA TYR A 60 6.66 21.90 2.44
C TYR A 60 7.78 21.05 1.79
N ASN A 61 9.03 21.49 1.91
CA ASN A 61 10.17 20.73 1.38
C ASN A 61 10.29 19.35 2.04
N ARG A 62 10.06 19.24 3.36
CA ARG A 62 10.03 17.94 4.05
C ARG A 62 8.93 17.03 3.52
N SER A 63 7.73 17.55 3.24
CA SER A 63 6.64 16.76 2.65
C SER A 63 6.97 16.31 1.23
N VAL A 64 7.55 17.18 0.41
CA VAL A 64 7.98 16.85 -0.96
C VAL A 64 9.08 15.79 -0.92
N ASP A 65 10.07 15.92 -0.03
CA ASP A 65 11.13 14.93 0.12
C ASP A 65 10.60 13.57 0.62
N ALA A 66 9.63 13.58 1.54
CA ALA A 66 8.99 12.35 2.01
C ALA A 66 8.22 11.66 0.88
N PHE A 67 7.43 12.42 0.11
CA PHE A 67 6.73 11.92 -1.07
C PHE A 67 7.71 11.36 -2.10
N ASN A 68 8.80 12.07 -2.42
CA ASN A 68 9.81 11.62 -3.37
C ASN A 68 10.53 10.35 -2.90
N ARG A 69 10.82 10.22 -1.60
CA ARG A 69 11.39 8.99 -1.03
C ARG A 69 10.43 7.81 -1.19
N GLU A 70 9.16 8.03 -0.90
CA GLU A 70 8.13 7.00 -1.05
C GLU A 70 7.97 6.57 -2.50
N GLN A 71 7.87 7.51 -3.44
CA GLN A 71 7.81 7.24 -4.88
C GLN A 71 9.03 6.44 -5.36
N LYS A 72 10.24 6.76 -4.86
CA LYS A 72 11.45 5.98 -5.17
C LYS A 72 11.41 4.56 -4.62
N ARG A 73 10.90 4.37 -3.40
CA ARG A 73 10.74 3.04 -2.79
C ARG A 73 9.77 2.19 -3.59
N ARG A 74 8.61 2.74 -3.96
CA ARG A 74 7.61 2.05 -4.79
C ARG A 74 8.15 1.70 -6.17
N ALA A 75 8.78 2.65 -6.86
CA ALA A 75 9.42 2.38 -8.14
C ALA A 75 10.54 1.31 -8.04
N ALA A 76 11.23 1.21 -6.90
CA ALA A 76 12.20 0.14 -6.67
C ALA A 76 11.50 -1.22 -6.47
N THR A 77 10.44 -1.28 -5.67
CA THR A 77 9.61 -2.49 -5.48
C THR A 77 9.04 -2.99 -6.81
N ALA A 78 8.42 -2.12 -7.61
CA ALA A 78 7.91 -2.47 -8.94
C ALA A 78 8.99 -3.08 -9.84
N ARG A 79 10.19 -2.49 -9.86
CA ARG A 79 11.31 -3.03 -10.65
C ARG A 79 11.76 -4.38 -10.12
N THR A 80 11.84 -4.56 -8.82
CA THR A 80 12.19 -5.84 -8.19
C THR A 80 11.16 -6.90 -8.54
N ASN A 81 9.86 -6.62 -8.38
CA ASN A 81 8.78 -7.55 -8.69
C ASN A 81 8.78 -7.93 -10.16
N ARG A 82 8.94 -6.96 -11.06
CA ARG A 82 9.09 -7.21 -12.50
C ARG A 82 10.30 -8.09 -12.81
N SER A 83 11.48 -7.76 -12.27
CA SER A 83 12.68 -8.55 -12.50
C SER A 83 12.54 -9.97 -11.98
N ARG A 84 11.83 -10.16 -10.85
CA ARG A 84 11.50 -11.47 -10.28
C ARG A 84 10.55 -12.23 -11.19
N LEU A 85 9.47 -11.60 -11.66
CA LEU A 85 8.54 -12.21 -12.61
C LEU A 85 9.27 -12.67 -13.89
N GLU A 86 10.11 -11.81 -14.46
CA GLU A 86 10.91 -12.15 -15.65
C GLU A 86 11.88 -13.30 -15.40
N GLN A 87 12.52 -13.35 -14.22
CA GLN A 87 13.40 -14.46 -13.83
C GLN A 87 12.64 -15.76 -13.66
N GLU A 88 11.48 -15.74 -12.99
CA GLU A 88 10.64 -16.92 -12.77
C GLU A 88 10.03 -17.44 -14.07
N LEU A 89 9.60 -16.56 -14.99
CA LEU A 89 9.15 -16.97 -16.32
C LEU A 89 10.27 -17.66 -17.11
N ARG A 90 11.50 -17.12 -17.06
CA ARG A 90 12.67 -17.78 -17.68
C ARG A 90 13.00 -19.12 -17.01
N ARG A 91 12.82 -19.24 -15.70
CA ARG A 91 13.01 -20.51 -14.97
C ARG A 91 11.96 -21.53 -15.41
N LEU A 92 10.71 -21.11 -15.53
CA LEU A 92 9.60 -21.93 -15.99
C LEU A 92 9.81 -22.43 -17.43
N ASP A 93 10.25 -21.55 -18.34
CA ASP A 93 10.55 -21.92 -19.73
C ASP A 93 11.63 -23.00 -19.82
N ARG A 94 12.65 -22.90 -18.97
CA ARG A 94 13.75 -23.87 -18.87
C ARG A 94 13.35 -25.21 -18.24
N ALA A 95 12.28 -25.24 -17.45
CA ALA A 95 11.79 -26.44 -16.77
C ALA A 95 11.06 -27.41 -17.72
N THR A 96 11.50 -27.51 -18.98
CA THR A 96 10.74 -28.15 -20.07
C THR A 96 10.56 -29.66 -19.85
N THR A 97 9.28 -30.08 -19.85
CA THR A 97 8.75 -31.40 -20.24
C THR A 97 9.10 -32.62 -19.37
N SER A 98 8.53 -32.71 -18.16
CA SER A 98 8.29 -34.02 -17.54
C SER A 98 7.14 -33.99 -16.53
N ARG A 99 5.90 -33.75 -16.99
CA ARG A 99 4.66 -34.28 -16.37
C ARG A 99 3.45 -33.74 -17.12
N THR A 100 2.71 -34.66 -17.73
CA THR A 100 1.39 -34.45 -18.34
C THR A 100 0.27 -34.08 -17.35
N VAL A 101 0.59 -33.85 -16.07
CA VAL A 101 -0.40 -33.76 -14.98
C VAL A 101 -0.76 -32.33 -14.59
N ARG A 102 -0.03 -31.30 -15.05
CA ARG A 102 -0.17 -29.92 -14.52
C ARG A 102 -0.70 -28.89 -15.51
N THR A 103 -1.46 -29.31 -16.53
CA THR A 103 -1.87 -28.41 -17.62
C THR A 103 -2.80 -27.30 -17.16
N GLU A 104 -3.76 -27.60 -16.28
CA GLU A 104 -4.76 -26.61 -15.85
C GLU A 104 -4.15 -25.49 -15.00
N PHE A 105 -3.37 -25.84 -13.96
CA PHE A 105 -2.70 -24.81 -13.15
C PHE A 105 -1.69 -24.02 -13.99
N ARG A 106 -0.93 -24.67 -14.89
CA ARG A 106 -0.03 -23.96 -15.82
C ARG A 106 -0.77 -22.96 -16.70
N THR A 107 -1.87 -23.36 -17.33
CA THR A 107 -2.68 -22.44 -18.15
C THR A 107 -3.20 -21.27 -17.33
N SER A 108 -3.57 -21.49 -16.07
CA SER A 108 -4.00 -20.40 -15.18
C SER A 108 -2.84 -19.45 -14.81
N VAL A 109 -1.62 -19.95 -14.64
CA VAL A 109 -0.42 -19.13 -14.39
C VAL A 109 -0.10 -18.27 -15.60
N ASP A 110 -0.16 -18.85 -16.81
CA ASP A 110 0.05 -18.12 -18.06
C ASP A 110 -1.02 -17.03 -18.27
N SER A 111 -2.29 -17.34 -17.99
CA SER A 111 -3.41 -16.39 -18.04
C SER A 111 -3.20 -15.21 -17.07
N LEU A 112 -2.81 -15.52 -15.83
CA LEU A 112 -2.55 -14.51 -14.79
C LEU A 112 -1.38 -13.60 -15.19
N ALA A 113 -0.25 -14.18 -15.64
CA ALA A 113 0.90 -13.41 -16.10
C ALA A 113 0.55 -12.51 -17.30
N ALA A 114 -0.25 -13.00 -18.24
CA ALA A 114 -0.73 -12.22 -19.37
C ALA A 114 -1.70 -11.09 -18.94
N SER A 115 -2.56 -11.32 -17.95
CA SER A 115 -3.42 -10.27 -17.37
C SER A 115 -2.59 -9.18 -16.68
N ALA A 116 -1.51 -9.56 -15.98
CA ALA A 116 -0.59 -8.60 -15.37
C ALA A 116 0.15 -7.75 -16.40
N ALA A 117 0.60 -8.36 -17.50
CA ALA A 117 1.24 -7.64 -18.60
C ALA A 117 0.26 -6.65 -19.26
N ARG A 118 -0.98 -7.08 -19.54
CA ARG A 118 -2.02 -6.20 -20.10
C ARG A 118 -2.33 -5.01 -19.20
N PHE A 119 -2.41 -5.23 -17.90
CA PHE A 119 -2.60 -4.14 -16.93
C PHE A 119 -1.45 -3.13 -17.00
N GLN A 120 -0.20 -3.61 -17.10
CA GLN A 120 0.97 -2.73 -17.23
C GLN A 120 1.00 -1.95 -18.55
N ASP A 121 0.73 -2.62 -19.68
CA ASP A 121 0.78 -1.99 -21.00
C ASP A 121 -0.33 -0.94 -21.17
N GLY A 122 -1.48 -1.16 -20.54
CA GLY A 122 -2.62 -0.23 -20.56
C GLY A 122 -2.48 0.99 -19.66
N HIS A 123 -1.51 1.01 -18.73
CA HIS A 123 -1.41 2.03 -17.69
C HIS A 123 -0.06 2.75 -17.66
N SER A 124 -0.12 4.06 -17.38
CA SER A 124 1.09 4.88 -17.22
C SER A 124 1.87 4.51 -15.96
N ALA A 125 3.11 5.01 -15.86
CA ALA A 125 3.98 4.86 -14.68
C ALA A 125 3.34 5.32 -13.34
N ALA A 126 2.22 6.05 -13.40
CA ALA A 126 1.45 6.44 -12.22
C ALA A 126 0.79 5.24 -11.51
N TRP A 127 0.34 4.23 -12.24
CA TRP A 127 -0.25 3.01 -11.65
C TRP A 127 0.79 1.98 -11.25
N SER A 128 1.95 1.96 -11.93
CA SER A 128 3.09 1.13 -11.50
C SER A 128 3.75 1.63 -10.21
N THR A 129 3.24 2.70 -9.61
CA THR A 129 3.70 3.28 -8.32
C THR A 129 2.57 3.33 -7.29
N THR A 130 1.42 2.71 -7.57
CA THR A 130 0.40 2.45 -6.55
C THR A 130 0.71 1.13 -5.86
N ASP A 131 0.30 1.03 -4.59
CA ASP A 131 0.41 -0.18 -3.78
C ASP A 131 -0.24 -1.39 -4.47
N LEU A 132 -1.39 -1.18 -5.14
CA LEU A 132 -2.07 -2.22 -5.92
C LEU A 132 -1.29 -2.70 -7.14
N GLY A 133 -0.57 -1.81 -7.83
CA GLY A 133 0.27 -2.19 -8.97
C GLY A 133 1.44 -3.09 -8.56
N ASP A 134 2.07 -2.80 -7.41
CA ASP A 134 3.14 -3.62 -6.84
C ASP A 134 2.62 -5.00 -6.41
N LEU A 135 1.43 -5.05 -5.79
CA LEU A 135 0.81 -6.30 -5.36
C LEU A 135 0.42 -7.19 -6.54
N LEU A 136 -0.19 -6.63 -7.58
CA LEU A 136 -0.55 -7.35 -8.80
C LEU A 136 0.66 -8.03 -9.46
N GLN A 137 1.81 -7.34 -9.50
CA GLN A 137 3.06 -7.95 -9.99
C GLN A 137 3.59 -9.02 -9.05
N GLY A 138 3.48 -8.79 -7.74
CA GLY A 138 3.81 -9.77 -6.71
C GLY A 138 3.02 -11.07 -6.89
N GLU A 139 1.69 -10.97 -7.03
CA GLU A 139 0.78 -12.09 -7.27
C GLU A 139 1.18 -12.92 -8.50
N ALA A 140 1.40 -12.25 -9.64
CA ALA A 140 1.85 -12.92 -10.86
C ALA A 140 3.20 -13.63 -10.65
N ALA A 141 4.18 -12.96 -10.03
CA ALA A 141 5.50 -13.54 -9.77
C ALA A 141 5.42 -14.74 -8.81
N ASN A 142 4.58 -14.65 -7.78
CA ASN A 142 4.37 -15.71 -6.81
C ASN A 142 3.68 -16.93 -7.43
N SER A 143 2.75 -16.71 -8.37
CA SER A 143 2.11 -17.79 -9.12
C SER A 143 3.12 -18.57 -9.98
N VAL A 144 3.98 -17.86 -10.72
CA VAL A 144 5.05 -18.50 -11.53
C VAL A 144 6.09 -19.21 -10.66
N ALA A 145 6.47 -18.60 -9.53
CA ALA A 145 7.40 -19.23 -8.58
C ALA A 145 6.80 -20.52 -7.97
N THR A 146 5.50 -20.51 -7.67
CA THR A 146 4.79 -21.69 -7.15
C THR A 146 4.77 -22.81 -8.17
N LEU A 147 4.43 -22.51 -9.43
CA LEU A 147 4.49 -23.50 -10.50
C LEU A 147 5.91 -24.05 -10.69
N SER A 148 6.92 -23.19 -10.65
CA SER A 148 8.32 -23.62 -10.74
C SER A 148 8.69 -24.58 -9.60
N ALA A 149 8.33 -24.25 -8.35
CA ALA A 149 8.57 -25.12 -7.19
C ALA A 149 7.84 -26.49 -7.31
N LEU A 150 6.65 -26.51 -7.93
CA LEU A 150 5.95 -27.75 -8.21
C LEU A 150 6.65 -28.60 -9.28
N LEU A 151 7.22 -27.95 -10.30
CA LEU A 151 7.85 -28.64 -11.42
C LEU A 151 9.25 -29.18 -11.11
N THR A 152 10.02 -28.51 -10.26
CA THR A 152 11.42 -28.87 -10.04
C THR A 152 11.62 -30.08 -9.13
N ASP A 153 10.63 -30.49 -8.31
CA ASP A 153 10.73 -31.57 -7.29
C ASP A 153 12.05 -31.51 -6.47
N GLU A 154 12.69 -30.34 -6.42
CA GLU A 154 13.97 -30.14 -5.74
C GLU A 154 13.74 -30.37 -4.24
N GLU A 155 14.44 -31.35 -3.68
CA GLU A 155 14.50 -31.54 -2.24
C GLU A 155 15.17 -30.30 -1.63
N VAL A 156 14.34 -29.40 -1.12
CA VAL A 156 14.81 -28.29 -0.30
C VAL A 156 15.35 -28.90 0.99
N PRO A 157 16.60 -28.61 1.41
CA PRO A 157 17.17 -29.13 2.66
C PRO A 157 16.24 -28.80 3.82
N ASP A 158 16.05 -29.77 4.74
CA ASP A 158 15.22 -29.71 5.97
C ASP A 158 14.79 -28.28 6.33
N GLY A 159 13.68 -27.84 5.75
CA GLY A 159 13.04 -26.59 6.13
C GLY A 159 12.48 -26.74 7.54
N ASP A 160 12.41 -25.66 8.28
CA ASP A 160 11.75 -25.66 9.58
C ASP A 160 10.22 -25.72 9.38
N PRO A 161 9.51 -26.78 9.81
CA PRO A 161 8.06 -26.86 9.70
C PRO A 161 7.36 -25.69 10.40
N GLU A 162 7.95 -25.12 11.47
CA GLU A 162 7.37 -23.98 12.17
C GLU A 162 7.32 -22.73 11.28
N GLN A 163 8.29 -22.55 10.37
CA GLN A 163 8.28 -21.43 9.43
C GLN A 163 7.13 -21.52 8.42
N VAL A 164 6.71 -22.73 8.06
CA VAL A 164 5.53 -22.95 7.21
C VAL A 164 4.24 -22.65 7.98
N GLN A 165 4.26 -22.64 9.32
CA GLN A 165 3.07 -22.34 10.13
C GLN A 165 2.97 -20.87 10.54
N GLN A 166 4.05 -20.09 10.43
CA GLN A 166 4.05 -18.65 10.73
C GLN A 166 3.32 -17.87 9.64
N SER A 167 2.42 -16.95 10.01
CA SER A 167 1.66 -16.15 9.06
C SER A 167 1.53 -14.70 9.51
N MET A 168 1.68 -13.78 8.56
CA MET A 168 1.47 -12.34 8.77
C MET A 168 -0.03 -11.97 8.75
N LEU A 169 -0.89 -12.87 8.28
CA LEU A 169 -2.32 -12.62 8.12
C LEU A 169 -3.14 -12.90 9.36
N ARG A 170 -2.57 -13.55 10.38
CA ARG A 170 -3.33 -14.04 11.53
C ARG A 170 -4.10 -12.91 12.23
N ASP A 171 -3.39 -11.86 12.62
CA ASP A 171 -3.97 -10.72 13.34
C ASP A 171 -4.97 -9.97 12.45
N VAL A 172 -4.65 -9.82 11.16
CA VAL A 172 -5.46 -9.10 10.17
C VAL A 172 -6.78 -9.83 9.89
N LEU A 173 -6.75 -11.16 9.80
CA LEU A 173 -7.95 -11.98 9.60
C LEU A 173 -8.79 -12.09 10.86
N GLU A 174 -8.17 -12.13 12.04
CA GLU A 174 -8.87 -12.13 13.33
C GLU A 174 -9.59 -10.79 13.59
N GLU A 175 -9.01 -9.66 13.15
CA GLU A 175 -9.66 -8.35 13.17
C GLU A 175 -10.86 -8.28 12.21
N LEU A 176 -10.78 -8.93 11.04
CA LEU A 176 -11.89 -9.02 10.09
C LEU A 176 -13.04 -9.88 10.65
N ASP A 177 -12.71 -11.08 11.12
CA ASP A 177 -13.64 -12.02 11.76
C ASP A 177 -12.85 -13.08 12.56
N PRO A 178 -13.09 -13.22 13.88
CA PRO A 178 -12.42 -14.23 14.70
C PRO A 178 -12.58 -15.67 14.19
N GLU A 179 -13.70 -16.01 13.56
CA GLU A 179 -13.93 -17.34 12.99
C GLU A 179 -13.03 -17.59 11.76
N ILE A 180 -12.82 -16.55 10.93
CA ILE A 180 -11.89 -16.61 9.79
C ILE A 180 -10.45 -16.76 10.30
N GLY A 181 -10.06 -16.01 11.33
CA GLY A 181 -8.74 -16.15 11.98
C GLY A 181 -8.50 -17.55 12.56
N ALA A 182 -9.51 -18.14 13.18
CA ALA A 182 -9.46 -19.51 13.70
C ALA A 182 -9.33 -20.55 12.58
N ARG A 183 -10.12 -20.42 11.50
CA ARG A 183 -10.05 -21.31 10.32
C ARG A 183 -8.67 -21.25 9.67
N TRP A 184 -8.09 -20.05 9.53
CA TRP A 184 -6.75 -19.86 8.99
C TRP A 184 -5.66 -20.50 9.88
N THR A 185 -5.77 -20.33 11.20
CA THR A 185 -4.86 -20.98 12.17
C THR A 185 -4.91 -22.51 12.04
N GLY A 186 -6.12 -23.08 11.90
CA GLY A 186 -6.30 -24.51 11.65
C GLY A 186 -5.70 -24.98 10.33
N ALA A 187 -5.84 -24.18 9.26
CA ALA A 187 -5.24 -24.46 7.96
C ALA A 187 -3.70 -24.52 8.06
N LEU A 188 -3.08 -23.53 8.70
CA LEU A 188 -1.63 -23.49 8.92
C LEU A 188 -1.14 -24.67 9.76
N PHE A 189 -1.87 -25.03 10.82
CA PHE A 189 -1.54 -26.20 11.63
C PHE A 189 -1.56 -27.49 10.80
N ALA A 190 -2.46 -27.59 9.82
CA ALA A 190 -2.54 -28.75 8.92
C ALA A 190 -1.34 -28.89 7.99
N LEU A 191 -0.59 -27.81 7.69
CA LEU A 191 0.65 -27.80 6.91
C LEU A 191 1.84 -28.38 7.68
N ASN A 192 1.69 -29.61 8.14
CA ASN A 192 2.74 -30.39 8.81
C ASN A 192 3.23 -31.50 7.86
N PRO A 193 4.53 -31.62 7.57
CA PRO A 193 5.08 -32.69 6.73
C PRO A 193 4.79 -34.11 7.24
N ALA A 194 4.58 -34.27 8.55
CA ALA A 194 4.17 -35.53 9.14
C ALA A 194 2.71 -35.91 8.81
N ASN A 195 1.89 -34.94 8.41
CA ASN A 195 0.54 -35.15 7.95
C ASN A 195 0.55 -35.47 6.44
N PRO A 196 0.28 -36.73 6.02
CA PRO A 196 0.24 -37.10 4.62
C PRO A 196 -0.88 -36.39 3.83
N ASP A 197 -1.86 -35.80 4.54
CA ASP A 197 -2.97 -35.05 3.95
C ASP A 197 -2.89 -33.54 4.19
N ALA A 198 -1.70 -33.03 4.52
CA ALA A 198 -1.46 -31.63 4.85
C ALA A 198 -1.97 -30.67 3.78
N ALA A 199 -1.61 -30.93 2.53
CA ALA A 199 -2.02 -30.12 1.39
C ALA A 199 -3.55 -30.08 1.22
N ARG A 200 -4.24 -31.22 1.29
CA ARG A 200 -5.69 -31.27 1.11
C ARG A 200 -6.42 -30.51 2.21
N HIS A 201 -6.05 -30.76 3.47
CA HIS A 201 -6.66 -30.07 4.60
C HIS A 201 -6.43 -28.55 4.53
N PHE A 202 -5.21 -28.13 4.16
CA PHE A 202 -4.91 -26.72 3.94
C PHE A 202 -5.74 -26.13 2.79
N CYS A 203 -5.76 -26.78 1.61
CA CYS A 203 -6.47 -26.30 0.44
C CYS A 203 -7.98 -26.18 0.65
N THR A 204 -8.60 -27.15 1.33
CA THR A 204 -10.03 -27.08 1.67
C THR A 204 -10.32 -25.88 2.57
N SER A 205 -9.55 -25.73 3.66
CA SER A 205 -9.74 -24.64 4.63
C SER A 205 -9.46 -23.26 4.01
N ALA A 206 -8.41 -23.16 3.19
CA ALA A 206 -8.04 -21.93 2.48
C ALA A 206 -9.06 -21.52 1.43
N ARG A 207 -9.67 -22.49 0.73
CA ARG A 207 -10.73 -22.24 -0.25
C ARG A 207 -11.97 -21.63 0.39
N GLU A 208 -12.43 -22.22 1.49
CA GLU A 208 -13.56 -21.71 2.25
C GLU A 208 -13.27 -20.29 2.75
N MET A 209 -12.10 -20.09 3.34
CA MET A 209 -11.70 -18.78 3.83
C MET A 209 -11.63 -17.71 2.74
N LEU A 210 -11.09 -18.02 1.55
CA LEU A 210 -11.07 -17.07 0.43
C LEU A 210 -12.47 -16.62 0.01
N ALA A 211 -13.45 -17.54 0.01
CA ALA A 211 -14.84 -17.21 -0.27
C ALA A 211 -15.42 -16.33 0.86
N ASP A 212 -15.21 -16.70 2.11
CA ASP A 212 -15.74 -15.98 3.28
C ASP A 212 -15.18 -14.56 3.40
N VAL A 213 -13.88 -14.38 3.14
CA VAL A 213 -13.23 -13.06 3.13
C VAL A 213 -13.91 -12.16 2.10
N LEU A 214 -14.11 -12.65 0.87
CA LEU A 214 -14.73 -11.85 -0.17
C LEU A 214 -16.21 -11.57 0.11
N ASP A 215 -16.94 -12.55 0.66
CA ASP A 215 -18.34 -12.39 1.07
C ASP A 215 -18.48 -11.37 2.22
N ARG A 216 -17.52 -11.31 3.15
CA ARG A 216 -17.46 -10.30 4.22
C ARG A 216 -17.15 -8.90 3.69
N LEU A 217 -16.23 -8.79 2.74
CA LEU A 217 -15.85 -7.51 2.13
C LEU A 217 -16.95 -6.94 1.24
N ALA A 218 -17.70 -7.81 0.56
CA ALA A 218 -18.77 -7.42 -0.34
C ALA A 218 -20.01 -8.31 -0.14
N PRO A 219 -20.79 -8.11 0.95
CA PRO A 219 -21.98 -8.91 1.22
C PRO A 219 -23.01 -8.84 0.09
N SER A 220 -23.70 -9.95 -0.18
CA SER A 220 -24.59 -10.06 -1.34
C SER A 220 -25.66 -8.97 -1.35
N GLU A 221 -26.26 -8.69 -0.19
CA GLU A 221 -27.31 -7.70 -0.03
C GLU A 221 -26.81 -6.29 -0.37
N VAL A 222 -25.55 -5.99 -0.04
CA VAL A 222 -24.94 -4.68 -0.30
C VAL A 222 -24.58 -4.54 -1.77
N VAL A 223 -24.02 -5.59 -2.39
CA VAL A 223 -23.71 -5.59 -3.82
C VAL A 223 -24.98 -5.45 -4.66
N GLU A 224 -26.05 -6.17 -4.30
CA GLU A 224 -27.34 -6.10 -5.01
C GLU A 224 -28.04 -4.75 -4.84
N GLN A 225 -27.84 -4.07 -3.70
CA GLN A 225 -28.35 -2.71 -3.50
C GLN A 225 -27.58 -1.67 -4.32
N ASP A 226 -26.26 -1.84 -4.48
CA ASP A 226 -25.41 -0.94 -5.27
C ASP A 226 -25.60 -1.15 -6.78
N ASP A 227 -25.74 -2.40 -7.22
CA ASP A 227 -26.01 -2.79 -8.60
C ASP A 227 -27.05 -3.93 -8.65
N PRO A 228 -28.35 -3.60 -8.81
CA PRO A 228 -29.39 -4.61 -8.95
C PRO A 228 -29.23 -5.50 -10.19
N SER A 229 -28.46 -5.05 -11.19
CA SER A 229 -28.16 -5.78 -12.42
C SER A 229 -26.82 -6.53 -12.39
N CYS A 230 -26.22 -6.67 -11.20
CA CYS A 230 -24.92 -7.31 -11.06
C CYS A 230 -24.89 -8.75 -11.60
N ASP A 231 -23.73 -9.18 -12.08
CA ASP A 231 -23.52 -10.55 -12.55
C ASP A 231 -23.82 -11.58 -11.45
N ARG A 232 -24.63 -12.59 -11.78
CA ARG A 232 -25.04 -13.66 -10.87
C ARG A 232 -24.50 -15.02 -11.32
N THR A 233 -24.31 -15.92 -10.36
CA THR A 233 -24.04 -17.33 -10.61
C THR A 233 -25.27 -18.02 -11.22
N PRO A 234 -25.13 -19.22 -11.82
CA PRO A 234 -26.28 -20.01 -12.26
C PRO A 234 -27.31 -20.31 -11.15
N GLN A 235 -26.89 -20.28 -9.88
CA GLN A 235 -27.73 -20.46 -8.70
C GLN A 235 -28.43 -19.17 -8.26
N GLY A 236 -28.22 -18.06 -8.97
CA GLY A 236 -28.85 -16.76 -8.69
C GLY A 236 -28.16 -15.93 -7.61
N THR A 237 -27.06 -16.41 -7.02
CA THR A 237 -26.27 -15.64 -6.03
C THR A 237 -25.36 -14.64 -6.72
N VAL A 238 -24.96 -13.57 -6.01
CA VAL A 238 -23.97 -12.61 -6.51
C VAL A 238 -22.70 -13.34 -6.92
N SER A 239 -22.18 -13.03 -8.12
CA SER A 239 -20.96 -13.66 -8.61
C SER A 239 -19.72 -13.09 -7.92
N ARG A 240 -18.64 -13.88 -7.88
CA ARG A 240 -17.33 -13.41 -7.43
C ARG A 240 -16.88 -12.14 -8.18
N ARG A 241 -17.07 -12.11 -9.50
CA ARG A 241 -16.72 -10.96 -10.34
C ARG A 241 -17.50 -9.71 -9.94
N ALA A 242 -18.79 -9.83 -9.65
CA ALA A 242 -19.60 -8.73 -9.15
C ALA A 242 -19.10 -8.22 -7.78
N ARG A 243 -18.69 -9.13 -6.87
CA ARG A 243 -18.09 -8.73 -5.59
C ARG A 243 -16.76 -7.99 -5.77
N ILE A 244 -15.88 -8.46 -6.66
CA ILE A 244 -14.62 -7.78 -7.00
C ILE A 244 -14.91 -6.38 -7.54
N HIS A 245 -15.85 -6.28 -8.49
CA HIS A 245 -16.26 -5.01 -9.07
C HIS A 245 -16.74 -4.03 -8.00
N PHE A 246 -17.59 -4.50 -7.08
CA PHE A 246 -18.06 -3.70 -5.95
C PHE A 246 -16.90 -3.22 -5.07
N CYS A 247 -15.97 -4.09 -4.65
CA CYS A 247 -14.81 -3.71 -3.84
C CYS A 247 -13.97 -2.61 -4.51
N LEU A 248 -13.66 -2.78 -5.80
CA LEU A 248 -12.91 -1.80 -6.58
C LEU A 248 -13.63 -0.45 -6.67
N LYS A 249 -14.95 -0.48 -6.92
CA LYS A 249 -15.79 0.72 -6.99
C LYS A 249 -15.82 1.47 -5.66
N GLN A 250 -15.92 0.77 -4.52
CA GLN A 250 -15.85 1.39 -3.19
C GLN A 250 -14.49 2.05 -2.93
N GLY A 251 -13.40 1.49 -3.46
CA GLY A 251 -12.06 2.09 -3.43
C GLY A 251 -11.84 3.24 -4.42
N GLY A 252 -12.86 3.63 -5.19
CA GLY A 252 -12.77 4.67 -6.23
C GLY A 252 -12.07 4.21 -7.52
N VAL A 253 -11.94 2.90 -7.74
CA VAL A 253 -11.30 2.32 -8.93
C VAL A 253 -12.35 1.75 -9.87
N THR A 254 -12.38 2.27 -11.08
CA THR A 254 -13.17 1.71 -12.19
C THR A 254 -12.22 1.36 -13.32
N ASP A 255 -11.44 0.31 -13.13
CA ASP A 255 -10.52 -0.22 -14.13
C ASP A 255 -10.81 -1.70 -14.40
N ARG A 256 -11.22 -1.96 -15.65
CA ARG A 256 -11.54 -3.29 -16.12
C ARG A 256 -10.33 -4.22 -16.16
N ALA A 257 -9.13 -3.71 -16.44
CA ALA A 257 -7.92 -4.53 -16.47
C ALA A 257 -7.55 -5.04 -15.07
N LEU A 258 -7.77 -4.21 -14.04
CA LEU A 258 -7.59 -4.61 -12.64
C LEU A 258 -8.66 -5.61 -12.20
N GLU A 259 -9.92 -5.38 -12.58
CA GLU A 259 -11.02 -6.32 -12.30
C GLU A 259 -10.74 -7.69 -12.96
N ASP A 260 -10.32 -7.70 -14.23
CA ASP A 260 -9.93 -8.91 -14.96
C ASP A 260 -8.73 -9.61 -14.30
N PHE A 261 -7.72 -8.85 -13.86
CA PHE A 261 -6.59 -9.41 -13.13
C PHE A 261 -7.03 -10.08 -11.83
N ALA A 262 -7.82 -9.38 -11.00
CA ALA A 262 -8.25 -9.90 -9.72
C ALA A 262 -9.11 -11.17 -9.87
N GLU A 263 -9.97 -11.22 -10.88
CA GLU A 263 -10.75 -12.42 -11.18
C GLU A 263 -9.84 -13.59 -11.65
N GLU A 264 -8.83 -13.31 -12.49
CA GLU A 264 -7.85 -14.32 -12.90
C GLU A 264 -6.96 -14.79 -11.74
N ASP A 265 -6.62 -13.90 -10.80
CA ASP A 265 -5.82 -14.24 -9.62
C ASP A 265 -6.54 -15.26 -8.74
N ILE A 266 -7.81 -15.02 -8.42
CA ILE A 266 -8.60 -15.96 -7.61
C ILE A 266 -8.84 -17.26 -8.38
N LYS A 267 -9.08 -17.22 -9.70
CA LYS A 267 -9.15 -18.45 -10.52
C LYS A 267 -7.86 -19.26 -10.45
N ASN A 268 -6.71 -18.60 -10.53
CA ASN A 268 -5.41 -19.24 -10.46
C ASN A 268 -5.20 -19.95 -9.11
N VAL A 269 -5.58 -19.32 -8.00
CA VAL A 269 -5.54 -19.97 -6.67
C VAL A 269 -6.49 -21.17 -6.59
N LEU A 270 -7.71 -21.06 -7.14
CA LEU A 270 -8.64 -22.20 -7.15
C LEU A 270 -8.14 -23.37 -8.01
N ALA A 271 -7.47 -23.08 -9.14
CA ALA A 271 -6.82 -24.10 -9.96
C ALA A 271 -5.64 -24.77 -9.21
N LEU A 272 -4.89 -24.01 -8.41
CA LEU A 272 -3.84 -24.55 -7.55
C LEU A 272 -4.41 -25.57 -6.54
N PHE A 273 -5.55 -25.27 -5.93
CA PHE A 273 -6.20 -26.20 -5.00
C PHE A 273 -6.61 -27.50 -5.66
N GLN A 274 -7.05 -27.46 -6.92
CA GLN A 274 -7.38 -28.68 -7.67
C GLN A 274 -6.14 -29.54 -7.93
N GLU A 275 -5.00 -28.93 -8.27
CA GLU A 275 -3.72 -29.63 -8.44
C GLU A 275 -3.30 -30.35 -7.14
N PHE A 276 -3.30 -29.65 -6.01
CA PHE A 276 -2.90 -30.21 -4.72
C PHE A 276 -3.88 -31.27 -4.18
N ASN A 277 -5.16 -31.15 -4.51
CA ASN A 277 -6.17 -32.15 -4.12
C ASN A 277 -6.14 -33.40 -5.00
N SER A 278 -5.75 -33.29 -6.28
CA SER A 278 -5.76 -34.38 -7.27
C SER A 278 -4.46 -35.20 -7.29
N ALA A 279 -3.34 -34.62 -6.86
CA ALA A 279 -2.00 -35.22 -6.89
C ALA A 279 -1.84 -36.48 -6.00
N THR A 280 -2.85 -36.87 -5.23
CA THR A 280 -2.79 -37.99 -4.27
C THR A 280 -2.91 -39.39 -4.88
N HIS A 281 -3.00 -39.52 -6.22
CA HIS A 281 -3.13 -40.81 -6.90
C HIS A 281 -1.88 -41.30 -7.65
N GLY A 282 -0.71 -40.67 -7.45
CA GLY A 282 0.57 -41.15 -7.99
C GLY A 282 1.57 -41.56 -6.90
N ARG A 283 2.51 -42.47 -7.21
CA ARG A 283 3.61 -42.98 -6.36
C ARG A 283 4.59 -41.92 -5.79
N SER A 284 4.25 -40.63 -5.83
CA SER A 284 5.03 -39.47 -5.35
C SER A 284 4.22 -38.56 -4.40
N GLY A 285 3.13 -39.05 -3.81
CA GLY A 285 2.10 -38.25 -3.11
C GLY A 285 2.48 -37.59 -1.77
N LYS A 286 3.72 -37.14 -1.58
CA LYS A 286 4.11 -36.27 -0.46
C LYS A 286 4.71 -34.99 -1.02
N PHE A 287 4.02 -33.87 -0.84
CA PHE A 287 4.59 -32.55 -1.10
C PHE A 287 5.70 -32.30 -0.10
N ASN A 288 6.86 -31.84 -0.58
CA ASN A 288 7.95 -31.47 0.30
C ASN A 288 7.68 -30.11 0.98
N LEU A 289 8.46 -29.78 2.00
CA LEU A 289 8.32 -28.53 2.75
C LEU A 289 8.42 -27.28 1.86
N GLY A 290 9.26 -27.30 0.84
CA GLY A 290 9.37 -26.21 -0.13
C GLY A 290 8.09 -26.01 -0.94
N GLN A 291 7.46 -27.11 -1.38
CA GLN A 291 6.19 -27.09 -2.10
C GLN A 291 5.03 -26.61 -1.21
N LEU A 292 4.98 -27.06 0.04
CA LEU A 292 4.00 -26.60 1.02
C LEU A 292 4.18 -25.11 1.37
N GLY A 293 5.43 -24.66 1.52
CA GLY A 293 5.75 -23.25 1.74
C GLY A 293 5.38 -22.36 0.53
N ALA A 294 5.61 -22.84 -0.68
CA ALA A 294 5.20 -22.13 -1.91
C ALA A 294 3.66 -22.03 -2.02
N LEU A 295 2.96 -23.14 -1.75
CA LEU A 295 1.49 -23.16 -1.68
C LEU A 295 0.97 -22.15 -0.66
N LYS A 296 1.50 -22.19 0.57
CA LYS A 296 1.10 -21.25 1.61
C LYS A 296 1.29 -19.81 1.18
N ARG A 297 2.50 -19.46 0.73
CA ARG A 297 2.82 -18.09 0.32
C ARG A 297 1.88 -17.61 -0.78
N ARG A 298 1.61 -18.46 -1.79
CA ARG A 298 0.68 -18.12 -2.87
C ARG A 298 -0.71 -17.79 -2.37
N VAL A 299 -1.20 -18.54 -1.39
CA VAL A 299 -2.53 -18.34 -0.79
C VAL A 299 -2.54 -17.09 0.10
N GLU A 300 -1.51 -16.91 0.94
CA GLU A 300 -1.38 -15.72 1.79
C GLU A 300 -1.38 -14.43 0.96
N ASP A 301 -0.58 -14.39 -0.08
CA ASP A 301 -0.44 -13.21 -0.92
C ASP A 301 -1.78 -12.91 -1.64
N ALA A 302 -2.50 -13.94 -2.11
CA ALA A 302 -3.84 -13.79 -2.69
C ALA A 302 -4.87 -13.21 -1.71
N ILE A 303 -4.91 -13.72 -0.48
CA ILE A 303 -5.82 -13.22 0.55
C ILE A 303 -5.49 -11.77 0.87
N TYR A 304 -4.21 -11.46 1.05
CA TYR A 304 -3.75 -10.09 1.29
C TYR A 304 -4.15 -9.16 0.15
N PHE A 305 -3.98 -9.60 -1.10
CA PHE A 305 -4.40 -8.85 -2.28
C PHE A 305 -5.91 -8.56 -2.26
N ILE A 306 -6.76 -9.56 -2.03
CA ILE A 306 -8.22 -9.40 -1.95
C ILE A 306 -8.62 -8.43 -0.82
N MET A 307 -8.02 -8.58 0.36
CA MET A 307 -8.27 -7.67 1.47
C MET A 307 -7.89 -6.23 1.11
N ARG A 308 -6.81 -6.05 0.34
CA ARG A 308 -6.39 -4.74 -0.12
C ARG A 308 -7.37 -4.12 -1.13
N LEU A 309 -7.99 -4.93 -1.99
CA LEU A 309 -9.04 -4.46 -2.90
C LEU A 309 -10.24 -3.87 -2.14
N GLY A 310 -10.64 -4.48 -1.03
CA GLY A 310 -11.81 -4.05 -0.25
C GLY A 310 -11.55 -2.93 0.76
N THR A 311 -10.29 -2.62 1.09
CA THR A 311 -9.92 -1.71 2.18
C THR A 311 -9.13 -0.48 1.76
N ALA A 312 -8.79 -0.32 0.48
CA ALA A 312 -7.98 0.80 0.02
C ALA A 312 -8.82 2.07 -0.26
N PRO A 313 -8.75 3.13 0.57
CA PRO A 313 -9.02 4.48 0.09
C PRO A 313 -7.83 4.90 -0.77
N ILE A 314 -8.05 5.08 -2.07
CA ILE A 314 -6.99 5.56 -2.96
C ILE A 314 -7.01 7.10 -2.91
N GLY A 315 -6.17 7.64 -2.04
CA GLY A 315 -5.79 9.06 -2.00
C GLY A 315 -4.49 9.31 -2.74
#